data_AF-A0A2R8VHF7-F1
#
_entry.id   AF-A0A2R8VHF7-F1
#
_cell.length_a   1.000
_cell.length_b   1.000
_cell.length_c   1.000
_cell.angle_alpha   90.00
_cell.angle_beta   90.00
_cell.angle_gamma   90.00
#
_symmetry.space_group_name_H-M   'P 1'
#
loop_
_entity.id
_entity.type
_entity.pdbx_description
1 polymer ?
#
loop_
_entity_poly.entity_id
_entity_poly.type
_entity_poly.pdbx_seq_one_letter_code
_entity_poly.pdbx_strand_id
1 'polypeptide(L)'
;MLFIICLVFISCNVLREVKYQETWCFPAYGMVIGLWLMLSSIPQRRLVLNHTRGMYHFSIQGRTVCQGPMHLVYVRLALSSDAYGGRFFQLVLCGHKLEPLVLVQLSERYEQMEFLGRHLARKLNINYFDYLASSYRHVVRHWPLGASFSPGIVQRKTQVYTKSSVNDLDV
;
A
#
# COMPACT_ATOMS: atom_id res chain seq x y z
N MET A 1 6.61 16.59 8.15
CA MET A 1 7.07 16.90 9.52
C MET A 1 8.07 18.06 9.53
N LEU A 2 9.27 17.93 8.93
CA LEU A 2 10.26 19.01 8.90
C LEU A 2 9.73 20.34 8.34
N PHE A 3 8.90 20.30 7.29
CA PHE A 3 8.30 21.49 6.70
C PHE A 3 7.40 22.29 7.67
N ILE A 4 6.59 21.59 8.48
CA ILE A 4 5.73 22.23 9.49
C ILE A 4 6.59 22.86 10.58
N ILE A 5 7.65 22.17 11.01
CA ILE A 5 8.61 22.69 11.99
C ILE A 5 9.28 23.96 11.45
N CYS A 6 9.72 23.96 10.18
CA CYS A 6 10.28 25.16 9.55
C CYS A 6 9.25 26.30 9.47
N LEU A 7 8.00 26.03 9.09
CA LEU A 7 6.95 27.05 9.06
C LEU A 7 6.69 27.66 10.44
N VAL A 8 6.64 26.83 11.49
CA VAL A 8 6.50 27.28 12.88
C VAL A 8 7.72 28.09 13.31
N PHE A 9 8.93 27.66 12.93
CA PHE A 9 10.15 28.39 13.28
C PHE A 9 10.21 29.75 12.58
N ILE A 10 9.81 29.83 11.30
CA ILE A 10 9.73 31.09 10.57
C ILE A 10 8.64 31.97 11.16
N SER A 11 7.43 31.45 11.43
CA SER A 11 6.37 32.24 12.03
C SER A 11 6.72 32.72 13.44
N CYS A 12 7.41 31.91 14.25
CA CYS A 12 7.92 32.33 15.55
C CYS A 12 9.02 33.41 15.42
N ASN A 13 9.95 33.29 14.48
CA ASN A 13 10.97 34.32 14.26
C ASN A 13 10.36 35.63 13.77
N VAL A 14 9.39 35.55 12.85
CA VAL A 14 8.57 36.67 12.39
C VAL A 14 7.87 37.30 13.60
N LEU A 15 7.10 36.55 14.40
CA LEU A 15 6.46 37.08 15.61
C LEU A 15 7.44 37.70 16.61
N ARG A 16 8.67 37.18 16.71
CA ARG A 16 9.69 37.71 17.61
C ARG A 16 10.29 39.01 17.11
N GLU A 17 10.42 39.16 15.80
CA GLU A 17 10.84 40.42 15.19
C GLU A 17 9.74 41.49 15.19
N VAL A 18 8.44 41.15 15.39
CA VAL A 18 7.30 42.12 15.39
C VAL A 18 7.49 43.27 16.40
N LYS A 19 8.41 43.12 17.35
CA LYS A 19 8.85 44.23 18.21
C LYS A 19 9.67 45.33 17.50
N TYR A 20 10.13 45.15 16.27
CA TYR A 20 11.01 46.10 15.57
C TYR A 20 10.64 46.28 14.08
N GLN A 21 9.85 47.33 13.80
CA GLN A 21 9.82 48.18 12.60
C GLN A 21 9.55 47.60 11.17
N GLU A 22 8.40 48.04 10.64
CA GLU A 22 7.90 48.33 9.27
C GLU A 22 8.20 47.52 7.98
N THR A 23 9.19 46.64 7.85
CA THR A 23 9.42 45.92 6.55
C THR A 23 8.84 44.50 6.48
N TRP A 24 7.66 44.29 7.07
CA TRP A 24 6.99 42.99 7.22
C TRP A 24 6.42 42.39 5.93
N CYS A 25 6.10 43.25 4.95
CA CYS A 25 5.37 42.83 3.76
C CYS A 25 6.20 41.87 2.88
N PHE A 26 7.51 42.10 2.75
CA PHE A 26 8.35 41.32 1.85
C PHE A 26 8.59 39.87 2.32
N PRO A 27 8.96 39.61 3.60
CA PRO A 27 9.10 38.24 4.10
C PRO A 27 7.77 37.47 4.12
N ALA A 28 6.68 38.13 4.52
CA ALA A 28 5.35 37.51 4.56
C ALA A 28 4.90 37.07 3.16
N TYR A 29 5.13 37.90 2.14
CA TYR A 29 4.83 37.57 0.75
C TYR A 29 5.62 36.35 0.25
N GLY A 30 6.91 36.28 0.59
CA GLY A 30 7.76 35.12 0.28
C GLY A 30 7.27 33.82 0.93
N MET A 31 6.80 33.88 2.18
CA MET A 31 6.22 32.72 2.86
C MET A 31 4.95 32.21 2.17
N VAL A 32 4.06 33.11 1.73
CA VAL A 32 2.81 32.74 1.06
C VAL A 32 3.08 32.08 -0.29
N ILE A 33 4.01 32.63 -1.10
CA ILE A 33 4.41 32.03 -2.38
C ILE A 33 5.07 30.67 -2.15
N GLY A 34 5.98 30.57 -1.18
CA GLY A 34 6.62 29.30 -0.83
C GLY A 34 5.61 28.24 -0.41
N LEU A 35 4.64 28.60 0.43
CA LEU A 35 3.56 27.72 0.83
C LEU A 35 2.67 27.31 -0.36
N TRP A 36 2.35 28.23 -1.25
CA TRP A 36 1.56 27.98 -2.46
C TRP A 36 2.26 26.99 -3.40
N LEU A 37 3.55 27.19 -3.68
CA LEU A 37 4.36 26.29 -4.50
C LEU A 37 4.43 24.90 -3.87
N MET A 38 4.55 24.82 -2.54
CA MET A 38 4.61 23.56 -1.82
C MET A 38 3.28 22.80 -1.92
N LEU A 39 2.15 23.47 -1.65
CA LEU A 39 0.81 22.89 -1.82
C LEU A 39 0.55 22.44 -3.26
N SER A 40 1.02 23.22 -4.23
CA SER A 40 0.91 22.89 -5.65
C SER A 40 1.82 21.72 -6.07
N SER A 41 2.98 21.57 -5.43
CA SER A 41 3.92 20.49 -5.73
C SER A 41 3.54 19.15 -5.08
N ILE A 42 2.63 19.13 -4.10
CA ILE A 42 2.16 17.88 -3.49
C ILE A 42 1.60 17.01 -4.63
N PRO A 43 2.25 15.89 -4.97
CA PRO A 43 1.81 15.07 -6.07
C PRO A 43 0.47 14.44 -5.69
N GLN A 44 -0.62 14.98 -6.23
CA GLN A 44 -1.94 14.36 -6.12
C GLN A 44 -1.99 13.13 -7.05
N ARG A 45 -1.32 12.05 -6.64
CA ARG A 45 -1.48 10.72 -7.23
C ARG A 45 -2.79 10.17 -6.70
N ARG A 46 -3.80 9.99 -7.56
CA ARG A 46 -5.11 9.44 -7.19
C ARG A 46 -5.34 8.14 -7.95
N LEU A 47 -5.27 7.02 -7.23
CA LEU A 47 -5.72 5.73 -7.73
C LEU A 47 -7.21 5.57 -7.38
N VAL A 48 -8.06 5.49 -8.40
CA VAL A 48 -9.50 5.27 -8.24
C VAL A 48 -9.81 3.83 -8.68
N LEU A 49 -10.19 3.00 -7.72
CA LEU A 49 -10.62 1.63 -7.98
C LEU A 49 -12.13 1.62 -8.20
N ASN A 50 -12.59 1.24 -9.40
CA ASN A 50 -14.02 1.08 -9.66
C ASN A 50 -14.41 -0.40 -9.58
N HIS A 51 -14.92 -0.80 -8.42
CA HIS A 51 -15.33 -2.18 -8.17
C HIS A 51 -16.48 -2.65 -9.07
N THR A 52 -17.43 -1.77 -9.40
CA THR A 52 -18.64 -2.15 -10.16
C THR A 52 -18.33 -2.65 -11.56
N ARG A 53 -17.26 -2.12 -12.18
CA ARG A 53 -16.83 -2.51 -13.52
C ARG A 53 -15.75 -3.58 -13.53
N GLY A 54 -15.21 -3.96 -12.38
CA GLY A 54 -14.02 -4.82 -12.31
C GLY A 54 -12.76 -4.18 -12.93
N MET A 55 -12.74 -2.86 -13.04
CA MET A 55 -11.67 -2.10 -13.71
C MET A 55 -11.07 -1.06 -12.75
N TYR A 56 -9.75 -0.90 -12.77
CA TYR A 56 -9.07 0.19 -12.07
C TYR A 56 -8.82 1.36 -13.02
N HIS A 57 -8.90 2.57 -12.47
CA HIS A 57 -8.52 3.80 -13.16
C HIS A 57 -7.42 4.51 -12.36
N PHE A 58 -6.24 4.61 -12.93
CA PHE A 58 -5.14 5.33 -12.32
C PHE A 58 -5.00 6.73 -12.94
N SER A 59 -5.20 7.76 -12.13
CA SER A 59 -5.08 9.16 -12.55
C SER A 59 -3.92 9.84 -11.80
N ILE A 60 -2.94 10.32 -12.56
CA ILE A 60 -1.89 11.19 -12.02
C ILE A 60 -2.21 12.61 -12.49
N GLN A 61 -2.39 13.53 -11.54
CA GLN A 61 -2.57 14.97 -11.86
C GLN A 61 -3.70 15.22 -12.88
N GLY A 62 -4.82 14.48 -12.78
CA GLY A 62 -5.97 14.64 -13.67
C GLY A 62 -5.89 13.94 -15.02
N ARG A 63 -4.73 13.37 -15.41
CA ARG A 63 -4.62 12.52 -16.62
C ARG A 63 -4.75 11.05 -16.23
N THR A 64 -5.66 10.32 -16.87
CA THR A 64 -5.77 8.87 -16.74
C THR A 64 -4.60 8.21 -17.46
N VAL A 65 -3.63 7.70 -16.71
CA VAL A 65 -2.40 7.11 -17.28
C VAL A 65 -2.65 5.66 -17.67
N CYS A 66 -3.37 4.92 -16.83
CA CYS A 66 -3.61 3.49 -17.03
C CYS A 66 -5.02 3.11 -16.62
N GLN A 67 -5.66 2.31 -17.46
CA GLN A 67 -6.88 1.58 -17.17
C GLN A 67 -6.60 0.10 -17.39
N GLY A 68 -7.04 -0.74 -16.48
CA GLY A 68 -6.88 -2.18 -16.63
C GLY A 68 -7.81 -2.98 -15.71
N PRO A 69 -7.79 -4.31 -15.85
CA PRO A 69 -8.59 -5.20 -15.02
C PRO A 69 -8.04 -5.30 -13.58
N MET A 70 -8.95 -5.48 -12.62
CA MET A 70 -8.61 -5.50 -11.18
C MET A 70 -7.56 -6.56 -10.78
N HIS A 71 -7.47 -7.69 -11.47
CA HIS A 71 -6.52 -8.76 -11.13
C HIS A 71 -5.05 -8.35 -11.29
N LEU A 72 -4.77 -7.30 -12.07
CA LEU A 72 -3.41 -6.79 -12.27
C LEU A 72 -2.93 -5.90 -11.14
N VAL A 73 -3.83 -5.40 -10.28
CA VAL A 73 -3.48 -4.57 -9.13
C VAL A 73 -3.47 -5.42 -7.87
N TYR A 74 -2.36 -5.39 -7.15
CA TYR A 74 -2.18 -6.21 -5.97
C TYR A 74 -1.29 -5.52 -4.94
N VAL A 75 -1.52 -5.86 -3.69
CA VAL A 75 -0.65 -5.51 -2.57
C VAL A 75 0.34 -6.64 -2.40
N ARG A 76 1.63 -6.32 -2.32
CA ARG A 76 2.69 -7.30 -2.06
C ARG A 76 3.52 -6.86 -0.87
N LEU A 77 3.85 -7.83 -0.02
CA LEU A 77 4.88 -7.65 1.00
C LEU A 77 6.26 -7.83 0.35
N ALA A 78 7.11 -6.80 0.42
CA ALA A 78 8.50 -6.86 -0.01
C ALA A 78 9.40 -7.07 1.21
N LEU A 79 10.41 -7.92 1.07
CA LEU A 79 11.45 -8.14 2.07
C LEU A 79 12.72 -7.41 1.62
N SER A 80 13.22 -6.53 2.45
CA SER A 80 14.53 -5.92 2.33
C SER A 80 15.42 -6.44 3.45
N SER A 81 16.62 -6.90 3.12
CA SER A 81 17.62 -7.31 4.11
C SER A 81 18.74 -6.28 4.16
N ASP A 82 19.11 -5.86 5.35
CA ASP A 82 20.29 -5.02 5.58
C ASP A 82 21.58 -5.87 5.60
N ALA A 83 22.75 -5.23 5.45
CA ALA A 83 24.07 -5.87 5.48
C ALA A 83 24.34 -6.60 6.80
N TYR A 84 23.73 -6.15 7.89
CA TYR A 84 23.80 -6.79 9.21
C TYR A 84 22.83 -7.97 9.40
N GLY A 85 22.09 -8.37 8.36
CA GLY A 85 21.11 -9.46 8.42
C GLY A 85 19.75 -9.06 8.98
N GLY A 86 19.54 -7.77 9.28
CA GLY A 86 18.23 -7.23 9.66
C GLY A 86 17.22 -7.42 8.53
N ARG A 87 16.04 -7.94 8.85
CA ARG A 87 14.96 -8.18 7.88
C ARG A 87 13.86 -7.15 8.06
N PHE A 88 13.60 -6.39 7.01
CA PHE A 88 12.60 -5.36 6.98
C PHE A 88 11.53 -5.69 5.96
N PHE A 89 10.29 -5.65 6.40
CA PHE A 89 9.13 -5.83 5.57
C PHE A 89 8.56 -4.48 5.17
N GLN A 90 8.19 -4.37 3.90
CA GLN A 90 7.65 -3.17 3.30
C GLN A 90 6.37 -3.53 2.55
N LEU A 91 5.34 -2.71 2.66
CA LEU A 91 4.09 -2.93 1.95
C LEU A 91 4.07 -2.11 0.66
N VAL A 92 3.99 -2.79 -0.47
CA VAL A 92 4.03 -2.16 -1.79
C VAL A 92 2.75 -2.45 -2.55
N LEU A 93 2.14 -1.41 -3.11
CA LEU A 93 1.07 -1.54 -4.08
C LEU A 93 1.68 -1.60 -5.48
N CYS A 94 1.48 -2.72 -6.16
CA CYS A 94 1.99 -2.95 -7.50
C CYS A 94 0.84 -3.14 -8.49
N GLY A 95 1.13 -2.91 -9.76
CA GLY A 95 0.32 -3.44 -10.83
C GLY A 95 0.93 -3.24 -12.21
N HIS A 96 0.20 -3.67 -13.24
CA HIS A 96 0.70 -3.61 -14.61
C HIS A 96 0.93 -2.16 -15.06
N LYS A 97 2.17 -1.84 -15.48
CA LYS A 97 2.61 -0.48 -15.86
C LYS A 97 2.43 0.56 -14.75
N LEU A 98 2.28 0.13 -13.49
CA LEU A 98 2.25 1.00 -12.32
C LEU A 98 3.62 0.99 -11.65
N GLU A 99 4.14 2.19 -11.36
CA GLU A 99 5.29 2.35 -10.47
C GLU A 99 4.95 1.74 -9.09
N PRO A 100 5.83 0.93 -8.49
CA PRO A 100 5.59 0.36 -7.17
C PRO A 100 5.40 1.47 -6.14
N LEU A 101 4.19 1.58 -5.57
CA LEU A 101 3.89 2.58 -4.56
C LEU A 101 4.12 1.98 -3.18
N VAL A 102 5.10 2.52 -2.47
CA VAL A 102 5.35 2.21 -1.07
C VAL A 102 4.24 2.78 -0.21
N LEU A 103 3.40 1.91 0.35
CA LEU A 103 2.30 2.29 1.24
C LEU A 103 2.80 2.56 2.66
N VAL A 104 3.70 1.71 3.14
CA VAL A 104 4.19 1.72 4.51
C VAL A 104 5.70 1.50 4.51
N GLN A 105 6.40 2.27 5.34
CA GLN A 105 7.84 2.20 5.49
C GLN A 105 8.30 0.90 6.17
N LEU A 106 9.61 0.68 6.13
CA LEU A 106 10.32 -0.49 6.64
C LEU A 106 9.95 -0.79 8.10
N SER A 107 9.54 -2.03 8.38
CA SER A 107 9.32 -2.54 9.74
C SER A 107 9.82 -3.97 9.85
N GLU A 108 10.41 -4.31 10.99
CA GLU A 108 10.85 -5.67 11.30
C GLU A 108 9.67 -6.61 11.62
N ARG A 109 8.52 -6.02 11.98
CA ARG A 109 7.39 -6.80 12.49
C ARG A 109 6.49 -7.32 11.37
N TYR A 110 6.78 -8.55 10.96
CA TYR A 110 6.09 -9.26 9.88
C TYR A 110 4.57 -9.35 10.08
N GLU A 111 4.11 -9.85 11.25
CA GLU A 111 2.68 -10.13 11.51
C GLU A 111 1.81 -8.87 11.40
N GLN A 112 2.31 -7.73 11.89
CA GLN A 112 1.62 -6.44 11.79
C GLN A 112 1.52 -5.97 10.33
N MET A 113 2.58 -6.17 9.54
CA MET A 113 2.59 -5.81 8.13
C MET A 113 1.69 -6.73 7.30
N GLU A 114 1.65 -8.03 7.61
CA GLU A 114 0.71 -8.97 7.00
C GLU A 114 -0.74 -8.59 7.31
N PHE A 115 -1.04 -8.32 8.59
CA PHE A 115 -2.38 -7.91 9.00
C PHE A 115 -2.81 -6.62 8.28
N LEU A 116 -1.94 -5.62 8.25
CA LEU A 116 -2.20 -4.35 7.58
C LEU A 116 -2.38 -4.53 6.07
N GLY A 117 -1.51 -5.32 5.43
CA GLY A 117 -1.58 -5.65 4.00
C GLY A 117 -2.88 -6.35 3.63
N ARG A 118 -3.28 -7.36 4.42
CA ARG A 118 -4.56 -8.05 4.23
C ARG A 118 -5.77 -7.16 4.47
N HIS A 119 -5.72 -6.33 5.51
CA HIS A 119 -6.81 -5.41 5.82
C HIS A 119 -6.99 -4.36 4.72
N LEU A 120 -5.88 -3.82 4.20
CA LEU A 120 -5.88 -2.87 3.09
C LEU A 120 -6.37 -3.54 1.80
N ALA A 121 -5.88 -4.73 1.48
CA ALA A 121 -6.33 -5.51 0.33
C ALA A 121 -7.83 -5.86 0.42
N ARG A 122 -8.33 -6.16 1.62
CA ARG A 122 -9.77 -6.39 1.87
C ARG A 122 -10.59 -5.13 1.68
N LYS A 123 -10.16 -3.99 2.23
CA LYS A 123 -10.87 -2.70 2.07
C LYS A 123 -10.89 -2.22 0.63
N LEU A 124 -9.79 -2.40 -0.09
CA LEU A 124 -9.69 -2.05 -1.52
C LEU A 124 -10.21 -3.15 -2.44
N ASN A 125 -10.61 -4.30 -1.90
CA ASN A 125 -11.04 -5.49 -2.64
C ASN A 125 -10.07 -5.86 -3.78
N ILE A 126 -8.78 -5.96 -3.47
CA ILE A 126 -7.70 -6.36 -4.40
C ILE A 126 -6.94 -7.58 -3.88
N ASN A 127 -6.05 -8.13 -4.70
CA ASN A 127 -5.25 -9.30 -4.35
C ASN A 127 -4.15 -8.93 -3.34
N TYR A 128 -3.82 -9.86 -2.43
CA TYR A 128 -2.71 -9.76 -1.50
C TYR A 128 -1.70 -10.89 -1.75
N PHE A 129 -0.43 -10.53 -1.86
CA PHE A 129 0.68 -11.46 -1.97
C PHE A 129 1.68 -11.27 -0.83
N ASP A 130 2.09 -12.39 -0.25
CA ASP A 130 3.20 -12.50 0.69
C ASP A 130 4.54 -12.24 -0.03
N TYR A 131 5.62 -12.16 0.74
CA TYR A 131 6.96 -11.94 0.19
C TYR A 131 7.46 -13.15 -0.61
N LEU A 132 7.11 -14.35 -0.16
CA LEU A 132 7.40 -15.61 -0.86
C LEU A 132 6.53 -15.75 -2.11
N ALA A 133 7.06 -16.43 -3.14
CA ALA A 133 6.31 -16.73 -4.36
C ALA A 133 5.22 -17.80 -4.14
N SER A 134 5.48 -18.74 -3.23
CA SER A 134 4.56 -19.82 -2.86
C SER A 134 4.28 -19.75 -1.37
N SER A 135 3.22 -19.05 -0.99
CA SER A 135 2.75 -18.95 0.38
C SER A 135 1.27 -19.29 0.47
N TYR A 136 0.87 -20.07 1.48
CA TYR A 136 -0.54 -20.26 1.80
C TYR A 136 -1.21 -18.97 2.30
N ARG A 137 -0.40 -17.93 2.58
CA ARG A 137 -0.85 -16.64 3.10
C ARG A 137 -1.34 -15.68 2.01
N HIS A 138 -1.18 -16.03 0.74
CA HIS A 138 -1.72 -15.28 -0.39
C HIS A 138 -3.25 -15.23 -0.34
N VAL A 139 -3.82 -14.09 -0.71
CA VAL A 139 -5.28 -13.90 -0.81
C VAL A 139 -5.60 -13.37 -2.19
N VAL A 140 -6.04 -14.27 -3.08
CA VAL A 140 -6.44 -13.93 -4.45
C VAL A 140 -7.96 -13.80 -4.49
N ARG A 141 -8.43 -12.61 -4.86
CA ARG A 141 -9.85 -12.26 -5.03
C ARG A 141 -10.25 -12.20 -6.50
N HIS A 142 -9.35 -11.69 -7.34
CA HIS A 142 -9.57 -11.47 -8.76
C HIS A 142 -8.61 -12.33 -9.57
N TRP A 143 -9.18 -13.10 -10.50
CA TRP A 143 -8.45 -13.95 -11.43
C TRP A 143 -8.49 -13.35 -12.85
N PRO A 144 -7.48 -13.63 -13.69
CA PRO A 144 -7.52 -13.25 -15.09
C PRO A 144 -8.65 -14.00 -15.82
N LEU A 145 -9.39 -13.27 -16.66
CA LEU A 145 -10.42 -13.83 -17.52
C LEU A 145 -9.73 -14.67 -18.60
N GLY A 146 -9.77 -15.99 -18.45
CA GLY A 146 -9.05 -16.94 -19.30
C GLY A 146 -8.34 -18.05 -18.52
N ALA A 147 -8.14 -17.88 -17.21
CA ALA A 147 -7.73 -18.98 -16.35
C ALA A 147 -8.96 -19.85 -16.03
N SER A 148 -9.34 -20.77 -16.93
CA SER A 148 -10.36 -21.80 -16.63
C SER A 148 -9.89 -22.79 -15.55
N PHE A 149 -8.61 -22.72 -15.17
CA PHE A 149 -8.02 -23.53 -14.12
C PHE A 149 -7.49 -22.59 -13.04
N SER A 150 -8.04 -22.68 -11.83
CA SER A 150 -7.48 -22.07 -10.64
C SER A 150 -6.34 -22.99 -10.16
N PRO A 151 -5.05 -22.72 -10.46
CA PRO A 151 -4.02 -23.76 -10.37
C PRO A 151 -3.51 -24.00 -8.94
N GLY A 152 -3.97 -23.23 -7.95
CA GLY A 152 -3.30 -23.16 -6.64
C GLY A 152 -4.19 -23.27 -5.42
N ILE A 153 -5.52 -23.22 -5.55
CA ILE A 153 -6.37 -23.73 -4.47
C ILE A 153 -6.39 -25.23 -4.67
N VAL A 154 -5.35 -25.91 -4.18
CA VAL A 154 -5.53 -27.28 -3.71
C VAL A 154 -6.75 -27.20 -2.82
N GLN A 155 -7.89 -27.72 -3.30
CA GLN A 155 -9.05 -27.88 -2.45
C GLN A 155 -8.51 -28.54 -1.20
N ARG A 156 -8.69 -27.88 -0.05
CA ARG A 156 -8.38 -28.48 1.24
C ARG A 156 -9.01 -29.86 1.19
N LYS A 157 -8.21 -30.91 0.98
CA LYS A 157 -8.67 -32.27 1.10
C LYS A 157 -9.02 -32.34 2.57
N THR A 158 -10.29 -32.12 2.88
CA THR A 158 -10.83 -32.43 4.19
C THR A 158 -10.57 -33.91 4.29
N GLN A 159 -9.44 -34.30 4.85
CA GLN A 159 -9.32 -35.60 5.47
C GLN A 159 -10.35 -35.55 6.60
N VAL A 160 -11.59 -35.87 6.22
CA VAL A 160 -12.51 -36.50 7.12
C VAL A 160 -11.73 -37.72 7.58
N TYR A 161 -11.25 -37.68 8.81
CA TYR A 161 -10.82 -38.88 9.49
C TYR A 161 -12.05 -39.80 9.47
N THR A 162 -12.10 -40.70 8.49
CA THR A 162 -13.00 -41.84 8.55
C THR A 162 -12.49 -42.65 9.72
N LYS A 163 -13.14 -42.47 10.87
CA LYS A 163 -12.97 -43.28 12.07
C LYS A 163 -13.13 -44.72 11.59
N SER A 164 -12.02 -45.45 11.49
CA SER A 164 -12.02 -46.88 11.16
C SER A 164 -12.95 -47.54 12.18
N SER A 165 -14.07 -48.05 11.69
CA SER A 165 -14.98 -48.88 12.45
C SER A 165 -14.16 -50.03 13.04
N VAL A 166 -14.07 -50.03 14.36
CA VAL A 166 -13.72 -51.20 15.17
C VAL A 166 -14.81 -52.22 14.88
N ASN A 167 -14.52 -53.19 14.03
CA ASN A 167 -15.18 -54.49 13.92
C ASN A 167 -14.33 -55.28 12.94
N ASP A 168 -13.49 -56.15 13.48
CA ASP A 168 -13.06 -57.43 12.92
C ASP A 168 -12.03 -58.02 13.90
N LEU A 169 -12.53 -58.38 15.08
CA LEU A 169 -11.89 -59.31 16.00
C LEU A 169 -12.81 -60.53 16.05
N ASP A 170 -12.87 -61.24 14.93
CA ASP A 170 -13.39 -62.60 14.84
C ASP A 170 -12.21 -63.52 14.45
N VAL A 171 -11.44 -63.98 15.45
CA VAL A 171 -10.85 -65.33 15.59
C VAL A 171 -10.56 -65.57 17.06
#